data_AF-A0A941UUR9-F1
#
_entry.id   AF-A0A941UUR9-F1
#
_cell.length_a   1.000
_cell.length_b   1.000
_cell.length_c   1.000
_cell.angle_alpha   90.00
_cell.angle_beta   90.00
_cell.angle_gamma   90.00
#
_symmetry.space_group_name_H-M   'P 1'
#
loop_
_entity.id
_entity.type
_entity.pdbx_description
1 polymer ?
#
loop_
_entity_poly.entity_id
_entity_poly.type
_entity_poly.pdbx_seq_one_letter_code
_entity_poly.pdbx_strand_id
1 'polypeptide(L)'
;MLVYAALGLPISRSFWTGETRASYTQRMHAARGLELGQKEFDAWWNESNQRPKSRELCAATPAPAALLSARVETPTTISSAESAYWPELKLRLFVCANQRIHRQQKTLAPQNDDAWPFSVELNSEIERFLRTYRNDLAD
;
A
#
# COMPACT_ATOMS: atom_id res chain seq x y z
N MET A 1 -3.42 12.04 -13.92
CA MET A 1 -3.91 10.64 -13.76
C MET A 1 -3.15 9.99 -12.61
N LEU A 2 -3.80 9.40 -11.60
CA LEU A 2 -3.11 8.66 -10.53
C LEU A 2 -2.84 7.24 -11.03
N VAL A 3 -1.61 6.74 -10.86
CA VAL A 3 -1.30 5.33 -11.05
C VAL A 3 -1.05 4.72 -9.68
N TYR A 4 -1.82 3.69 -9.36
CA TYR A 4 -1.77 2.98 -8.08
C TYR A 4 -0.99 1.67 -8.25
N ALA A 5 -0.38 1.14 -7.20
CA ALA A 5 -0.05 -0.28 -7.09
C ALA A 5 -0.11 -0.64 -5.60
N ALA A 6 -0.67 -1.79 -5.27
CA ALA A 6 -0.68 -2.28 -3.89
C ALA A 6 -0.12 -3.68 -3.83
N LEU A 7 0.56 -3.98 -2.73
CA LEU A 7 1.00 -5.32 -2.40
C LEU A 7 0.51 -5.65 -0.97
N GLY A 8 -0.30 -6.69 -0.86
CA GLY A 8 -0.63 -7.29 0.43
C GLY A 8 0.41 -8.33 0.82
N LEU A 9 1.05 -8.23 1.98
CA LEU A 9 1.92 -9.29 2.49
C LEU A 9 1.35 -9.82 3.81
N PRO A 10 0.25 -10.60 3.79
CA PRO A 10 -0.24 -11.22 5.00
C PRO A 10 0.77 -12.28 5.47
N ILE A 11 0.96 -12.38 6.79
CA ILE A 11 1.72 -13.45 7.42
C ILE A 11 0.71 -14.52 7.87
N SER A 12 1.00 -15.79 7.56
CA SER A 12 0.17 -16.93 7.93
C SER A 12 0.17 -17.18 9.44
N ARG A 13 -0.98 -17.02 10.10
CA ARG A 13 -1.29 -17.52 11.46
C ARG A 13 -2.74 -17.99 11.54
N SER A 14 -3.12 -18.74 12.58
CA SER A 14 -4.43 -19.37 12.78
C SER A 14 -5.67 -18.45 12.70
N PHE A 15 -5.53 -17.14 12.90
CA PHE A 15 -6.60 -16.16 12.60
C PHE A 15 -6.90 -16.05 11.08
N TRP A 16 -5.92 -16.38 10.24
CA TRP A 16 -5.93 -16.33 8.78
C TRP A 16 -6.20 -17.68 8.11
N THR A 17 -6.85 -18.62 8.83
CA THR A 17 -7.04 -19.98 8.30
C THR A 17 -7.86 -19.93 7.01
N GLY A 18 -7.21 -20.18 5.86
CA GLY A 18 -7.82 -20.11 4.52
C GLY A 18 -7.40 -18.91 3.67
N GLU A 19 -6.80 -17.86 4.25
CA GLU A 19 -6.24 -16.73 3.48
C GLU A 19 -4.78 -17.03 3.08
N THR A 20 -4.51 -16.97 1.78
CA THR A 20 -3.17 -17.09 1.22
C THR A 20 -2.62 -15.71 0.88
N ARG A 21 -1.29 -15.59 0.75
CA ARG A 21 -0.67 -14.37 0.23
C ARG A 21 -1.26 -13.98 -1.14
N ALA A 22 -1.54 -14.95 -2.00
CA ALA A 22 -2.13 -14.72 -3.31
C ALA A 22 -3.57 -14.17 -3.22
N SER A 23 -4.43 -14.72 -2.35
CA SER A 23 -5.82 -14.27 -2.20
C SER A 23 -5.92 -12.85 -1.63
N TYR A 24 -5.05 -12.50 -0.68
CA TYR A 24 -5.04 -11.17 -0.07
C TYR A 24 -4.44 -10.09 -0.99
N THR A 25 -3.34 -10.40 -1.69
CA THR A 25 -2.76 -9.52 -2.71
C THR A 25 -3.75 -9.22 -3.83
N GLN A 26 -4.48 -10.23 -4.30
CA GLN A 26 -5.54 -10.04 -5.31
C GLN A 26 -6.65 -9.09 -4.82
N ARG A 27 -7.05 -9.15 -3.55
CA ARG A 27 -8.04 -8.24 -2.96
C ARG A 27 -7.51 -6.81 -2.80
N MET A 28 -6.23 -6.65 -2.48
CA MET A 28 -5.55 -5.35 -2.46
C MET A 28 -5.39 -4.74 -3.87
N HIS A 29 -5.14 -5.57 -4.90
CA HIS A 29 -5.03 -5.14 -6.29
C HIS A 29 -6.36 -4.69 -6.91
N ALA A 30 -7.51 -5.02 -6.32
CA ALA A 30 -8.82 -4.62 -6.84
C ALA A 30 -9.00 -3.08 -6.94
N ALA A 31 -8.17 -2.31 -6.23
CA ALA A 31 -8.08 -0.86 -6.40
C ALA A 31 -7.19 -0.49 -7.61
N ARG A 32 -7.71 -0.65 -8.85
CA ARG A 32 -7.24 -0.01 -10.11
C ARG A 32 -5.77 0.48 -10.15
N GLY A 33 -4.79 -0.42 -10.25
CA GLY A 33 -3.37 -0.06 -10.27
C GLY A 33 -2.44 -1.04 -10.98
N LEU A 34 -1.26 -0.57 -11.38
CA LEU A 34 -0.11 -1.32 -11.92
C LEU A 34 -0.06 -2.73 -11.33
N GLU A 35 -0.24 -3.73 -12.18
CA GLU A 35 -0.08 -5.13 -11.81
C GLU A 35 1.41 -5.46 -11.72
N LEU A 36 2.05 -5.07 -10.62
CA LEU A 36 3.43 -5.46 -10.33
C LEU A 36 3.43 -6.79 -9.59
N GLY A 37 4.23 -7.75 -10.09
CA GLY A 37 4.52 -8.96 -9.33
C GLY A 37 5.27 -8.62 -8.03
N GLN A 38 5.24 -9.54 -7.06
CA GLN A 38 5.87 -9.31 -5.74
C GLN A 38 7.32 -8.81 -5.84
N LYS A 39 8.15 -9.45 -6.68
CA LYS A 39 9.56 -9.09 -6.86
C LYS A 39 9.73 -7.67 -7.41
N GLU A 40 8.86 -7.27 -8.32
CA GLU A 40 8.91 -5.95 -8.96
C GLU A 40 8.43 -4.87 -7.99
N PHE A 41 7.38 -5.16 -7.22
CA PHE A 41 6.93 -4.28 -6.16
C PHE A 41 7.99 -4.13 -5.07
N ASP A 42 8.61 -5.22 -4.60
CA ASP A 42 9.66 -5.18 -3.58
C ASP A 42 10.89 -4.39 -4.08
N ALA A 43 11.27 -4.53 -5.36
CA ALA A 43 12.34 -3.76 -5.96
C ALA A 43 12.01 -2.26 -6.03
N TRP A 44 10.76 -1.91 -6.38
CA TRP A 44 10.30 -0.53 -6.38
C TRP A 44 10.19 0.05 -4.96
N TRP A 45 9.64 -0.72 -4.01
CA TRP A 45 9.50 -0.32 -2.62
C TRP A 45 10.85 -0.09 -1.93
N ASN A 46 11.87 -0.87 -2.29
CA ASN A 46 13.22 -0.74 -1.75
C ASN A 46 14.18 0.00 -2.68
N GLU A 47 13.64 0.81 -3.62
CA GLU A 47 14.48 1.60 -4.52
C GLU A 47 15.40 2.57 -3.76
N SER A 48 16.55 2.87 -4.36
CA SER A 48 17.50 3.82 -3.79
C SER A 48 16.93 5.24 -3.73
N ASN A 49 17.60 6.14 -3.00
CA ASN A 49 17.19 7.55 -2.92
C ASN A 49 17.14 8.27 -4.29
N GLN A 50 17.80 7.71 -5.32
CA GLN A 50 17.75 8.22 -6.69
C GLN A 50 16.44 7.87 -7.42
N ARG A 51 15.66 6.93 -6.88
CA ARG A 51 14.32 6.52 -7.33
C ARG A 51 14.17 6.26 -8.83
N PRO A 52 15.04 5.40 -9.40
CA PRO A 52 15.04 5.15 -10.83
C PRO A 52 13.71 4.58 -11.33
N LYS A 53 13.07 3.68 -10.56
CA LYS A 53 11.83 3.03 -10.98
C LYS A 53 10.63 3.98 -10.89
N SER A 54 10.55 4.79 -9.83
CA SER A 54 9.52 5.85 -9.76
C SER A 54 9.65 6.85 -10.90
N ARG A 55 10.87 7.25 -11.26
CA ARG A 55 11.11 8.17 -12.39
C ARG A 55 10.72 7.54 -13.73
N GLU A 56 11.07 6.28 -13.95
CA GLU A 56 10.66 5.51 -15.13
C GLU A 56 9.12 5.45 -15.27
N LEU A 57 8.43 5.10 -14.17
CA LEU A 57 6.96 5.03 -14.15
C LEU A 57 6.30 6.40 -14.37
N CYS A 58 6.89 7.49 -13.87
CA CYS A 58 6.42 8.85 -14.14
C CYS A 58 6.65 9.31 -15.59
N ALA A 59 7.60 8.71 -16.30
CA ALA A 59 7.86 9.00 -17.71
C ALA A 59 6.99 8.17 -18.69
N ALA A 60 6.10 7.31 -18.18
CA ALA A 60 5.15 6.57 -19.00
C ALA A 60 4.25 7.53 -19.82
N THR A 61 3.70 7.06 -20.94
CA THR A 61 2.75 7.84 -21.75
C THR A 61 1.38 7.14 -21.75
N PRO A 62 0.31 7.78 -21.25
CA PRO A 62 0.27 9.11 -20.64
C PRO A 62 0.96 9.18 -19.28
N ALA A 63 1.60 10.32 -18.98
CA ALA A 63 2.34 10.52 -17.74
C ALA A 63 1.42 10.58 -16.51
N PRO A 64 1.66 9.78 -15.46
CA PRO A 64 0.90 9.89 -14.23
C PRO A 64 1.27 11.17 -13.46
N ALA A 65 0.31 11.70 -12.71
CA ALA A 65 0.53 12.81 -11.78
C ALA A 65 1.26 12.31 -10.53
N ALA A 66 0.95 11.09 -10.09
CA ALA A 66 1.62 10.45 -8.96
C ALA A 66 1.52 8.92 -9.03
N LEU A 67 2.40 8.29 -8.25
CA LEU A 67 2.47 6.86 -8.03
C LEU A 67 2.16 6.57 -6.56
N LEU A 68 1.09 5.82 -6.28
CA LEU A 68 0.76 5.36 -4.93
C LEU A 68 1.20 3.91 -4.76
N SER A 69 2.02 3.63 -3.74
CA SER A 69 2.34 2.28 -3.29
C SER A 69 1.74 2.03 -1.90
N ALA A 70 1.05 0.90 -1.74
CA ALA A 70 0.51 0.44 -0.46
C ALA A 70 1.09 -0.93 -0.11
N ARG A 71 1.54 -1.11 1.13
CA ARG A 71 2.12 -2.35 1.64
C ARG A 71 1.54 -2.67 3.00
N VAL A 72 0.94 -3.84 3.14
CA VAL A 72 0.43 -4.33 4.44
C VAL A 72 1.40 -5.37 4.98
N GLU A 73 1.98 -5.13 6.15
CA GLU A 73 2.93 -6.03 6.83
C GLU A 73 2.48 -6.29 8.25
N THR A 74 2.76 -7.46 8.82
CA THR A 74 2.43 -7.74 10.22
C THR A 74 3.71 -7.64 11.08
N PRO A 75 3.66 -7.00 12.25
CA PRO A 75 4.87 -6.62 12.99
C PRO A 75 5.72 -7.84 13.37
N THR A 76 7.04 -7.70 13.23
CA THR A 76 8.04 -8.74 13.54
C THR A 76 8.48 -8.74 15.01
N THR A 77 8.31 -7.63 15.75
CA THR A 77 8.79 -7.49 17.13
C THR A 77 7.74 -7.95 18.13
N ILE A 78 8.09 -8.98 18.89
CA ILE A 78 7.23 -9.72 19.81
C ILE A 78 7.31 -9.07 21.19
N SER A 79 6.24 -8.39 21.62
CA SER A 79 5.97 -8.12 23.03
C SER A 79 5.14 -9.26 23.59
N SER A 80 5.52 -9.79 24.77
CA SER A 80 4.77 -10.83 25.49
C SER A 80 3.42 -10.35 26.05
N ALA A 81 3.12 -9.06 25.92
CA ALA A 81 1.85 -8.44 26.23
C ALA A 81 1.30 -7.76 24.96
N GLU A 82 0.34 -8.41 24.30
CA GLU A 82 -0.93 -7.86 23.83
C GLU A 82 -1.61 -8.82 22.83
N SER A 83 -2.88 -9.10 23.09
CA SER A 83 -3.67 -10.21 22.53
C SER A 83 -4.23 -9.96 21.12
N ALA A 84 -3.68 -9.00 20.38
CA ALA A 84 -4.21 -8.60 19.08
C ALA A 84 -3.08 -8.33 18.07
N TYR A 85 -2.90 -9.27 17.13
CA TYR A 85 -1.86 -9.24 16.10
C TYR A 85 -2.32 -8.49 14.85
N TRP A 86 -2.39 -7.16 14.95
CA TRP A 86 -2.88 -6.30 13.88
C TRP A 86 -1.80 -5.95 12.85
N PRO A 87 -2.09 -6.06 11.54
CA PRO A 87 -1.14 -5.67 10.51
C PRO A 87 -1.02 -4.14 10.41
N GLU A 88 0.14 -3.69 9.95
CA GLU A 88 0.44 -2.31 9.62
C GLU A 88 0.26 -2.06 8.13
N LEU A 89 -0.54 -1.07 7.78
CA LEU A 89 -0.58 -0.45 6.47
C LEU A 89 0.53 0.60 6.36
N LYS A 90 1.36 0.48 5.33
CA LYS A 90 2.38 1.45 4.93
C LYS A 90 2.02 1.99 3.56
N LEU A 91 1.86 3.30 3.45
CA LEU A 91 1.54 4.02 2.22
C LEU A 91 2.71 4.89 1.80
N ARG A 92 2.95 5.00 0.49
CA ARG A 92 3.85 6.00 -0.10
C ARG A 92 3.24 6.59 -1.36
N LEU A 93 3.17 7.92 -1.41
CA LEU A 93 2.75 8.67 -2.59
C LEU A 93 3.96 9.39 -3.16
N PHE A 94 4.35 9.07 -4.39
CA PHE A 94 5.40 9.76 -5.14
C PHE A 94 4.76 10.71 -6.16
N VAL A 95 4.98 12.01 -6.01
CA VAL A 95 4.44 13.04 -6.91
C VAL A 95 5.39 13.24 -8.07
N CYS A 96 4.94 13.02 -9.30
CA CYS A 96 5.81 12.99 -10.48
C CYS A 96 6.36 14.37 -10.84
N ALA A 97 5.58 15.44 -10.65
CA ALA A 97 5.96 16.81 -11.02
C ALA A 97 7.20 17.32 -10.27
N ASN A 98 7.29 17.05 -8.97
CA ASN A 98 8.34 17.57 -8.09
C ASN A 98 9.17 16.48 -7.39
N GLN A 99 8.90 15.20 -7.70
CA GLN A 99 9.57 14.03 -7.12
C GLN A 99 9.46 13.93 -5.59
N ARG A 100 8.48 14.61 -4.99
CA ARG A 100 8.21 14.55 -3.55
C ARG A 100 7.63 13.19 -3.19
N ILE A 101 7.93 12.72 -1.98
CA ILE A 101 7.33 11.52 -1.41
C ILE A 101 6.65 11.83 -0.09
N HIS A 102 5.41 11.36 0.02
CA HIS A 102 4.65 11.35 1.26
C HIS A 102 4.57 9.91 1.75
N ARG A 103 4.62 9.72 3.07
CA ARG A 103 4.55 8.40 3.69
C ARG A 103 3.58 8.42 4.84
N GLN A 104 2.86 7.32 5.02
CA GLN A 104 2.01 7.11 6.19
C GLN A 104 2.15 5.66 6.64
N GLN A 105 2.08 5.45 7.95
CA GLN A 105 2.03 4.12 8.56
C GLN A 105 0.88 4.09 9.58
N LYS A 106 0.12 3.00 9.58
CA LYS A 106 -1.05 2.84 10.44
C LYS A 106 -1.28 1.37 10.77
N THR A 107 -1.44 1.03 12.04
CA THR A 107 -1.95 -0.28 12.47
C THR A 107 -3.43 -0.36 12.15
N LEU A 108 -3.85 -1.44 11.49
CA LEU A 108 -5.23 -1.69 11.09
C LEU A 108 -5.96 -2.54 12.14
N ALA A 109 -7.18 -2.16 12.49
CA ALA A 109 -8.08 -2.90 13.35
C ALA A 109 -9.28 -3.43 12.53
N PRO A 110 -9.78 -4.65 12.85
CA PRO A 110 -10.93 -5.18 12.14
C PRO A 110 -12.17 -4.35 12.48
N GLN A 111 -13.07 -4.22 11.51
CA GLN A 111 -14.33 -3.50 11.63
C GLN A 111 -15.51 -4.45 11.46
N ASN A 112 -16.67 -4.13 12.05
CA ASN A 112 -17.86 -4.98 11.97
C ASN A 112 -18.34 -5.21 10.53
N ASP A 113 -18.13 -4.23 9.65
CA ASP A 113 -18.56 -4.25 8.25
C ASP A 113 -17.46 -4.72 7.27
N ASP A 114 -16.41 -5.37 7.79
CA ASP A 114 -15.33 -5.88 6.95
C ASP A 114 -15.81 -7.01 6.03
N ALA A 115 -15.77 -6.77 4.72
CA ALA A 115 -15.95 -7.84 3.72
C ALA A 115 -14.77 -8.83 3.73
N TRP A 116 -13.61 -8.36 4.20
CA TRP A 116 -12.43 -9.15 4.55
C TRP A 116 -11.65 -8.40 5.64
N PRO A 117 -10.82 -9.08 6.45
CA PRO A 117 -10.19 -8.44 7.62
C PRO A 117 -9.48 -7.13 7.26
N PHE A 118 -9.84 -6.04 7.95
CA PHE A 118 -9.27 -4.69 7.81
C PHE A 118 -9.67 -3.91 6.55
N SER A 119 -10.53 -4.45 5.69
CA SER A 119 -10.92 -3.84 4.42
C SER A 119 -11.46 -2.41 4.54
N VAL A 120 -12.32 -2.16 5.54
CA VAL A 120 -12.96 -0.87 5.76
C VAL A 120 -11.92 0.17 6.18
N GLU A 121 -11.10 -0.15 7.18
CA GLU A 121 -10.08 0.78 7.66
C GLU A 121 -9.00 1.01 6.60
N LEU A 122 -8.57 -0.04 5.89
CA LEU A 122 -7.60 0.07 4.80
C LEU A 122 -8.05 1.04 3.71
N ASN A 123 -9.29 0.90 3.23
CA ASN A 123 -9.84 1.77 2.21
C ASN A 123 -9.98 3.21 2.72
N SER A 124 -10.49 3.39 3.95
CA SER A 124 -10.61 4.70 4.60
C SER A 124 -9.26 5.40 4.74
N GLU A 125 -8.20 4.67 5.13
CA GLU A 125 -6.86 5.24 5.27
C GLU A 125 -6.24 5.64 3.92
N ILE A 126 -6.42 4.83 2.87
CA ILE A 126 -5.96 5.18 1.52
C ILE A 126 -6.69 6.44 1.02
N GLU A 127 -8.01 6.49 1.16
CA GLU A 127 -8.81 7.65 0.75
C GLU A 127 -8.43 8.91 1.52
N ARG A 128 -8.24 8.80 2.84
CA ARG A 128 -7.80 9.92 3.68
C ARG A 128 -6.40 10.41 3.28
N PHE A 129 -5.48 9.49 3.02
CA PHE A 129 -4.13 9.81 2.58
C PHE A 129 -4.13 10.56 1.25
N LEU A 130 -4.86 10.05 0.25
CA LEU A 130 -4.99 10.71 -1.06
C LEU A 130 -5.69 12.08 -0.95
N ARG A 131 -6.73 12.19 -0.11
CA ARG A 131 -7.43 13.47 0.13
C ARG A 131 -6.49 14.51 0.75
N THR A 132 -5.64 14.09 1.68
CA THR A 132 -4.67 14.97 2.36
C THR A 132 -3.70 15.60 1.37
N TYR A 133 -3.26 14.84 0.36
CA TYR A 133 -2.28 15.31 -0.63
C TYR A 133 -2.91 15.67 -1.99
N ARG A 134 -4.23 15.90 -2.04
CA ARG A 134 -4.93 16.19 -3.30
C ARG A 134 -4.39 17.43 -4.01
N ASN A 135 -3.96 18.45 -3.27
CA ASN A 135 -3.41 19.68 -3.84
C ASN A 135 -2.07 19.41 -4.55
N ASP A 136 -1.24 18.52 -4.00
CA ASP A 136 0.02 18.10 -4.63
C ASP A 136 -0.20 17.28 -5.92
N LEU A 137 -1.44 16.89 -6.23
CA LEU A 137 -1.85 16.15 -7.43
C LEU A 137 -2.55 17.03 -8.48
N ALA A 138 -2.85 18.29 -8.14
CA ALA A 138 -3.61 19.22 -8.99
C ALA A 138 -2.72 20.20 -9.76
N ASP A 139 -1.45 20.34 -9.35
CA ASP A 139 -0.38 21.08 -10.04
C ASP A 139 0.40 20.17 -11.02
#